data_AF-A0A397S0E5-F1
#
_entry.id   AF-A0A397S0E5-F1
#
_cell.length_a   1.000
_cell.length_b   1.000
_cell.length_c   1.000
_cell.angle_alpha   90.00
_cell.angle_beta   90.00
_cell.angle_gamma   90.00
#
_symmetry.space_group_name_H-M   'P 1'
#
loop_
_entity.id
_entity.type
_entity.pdbx_description
1 polymer ?
#
loop_
_entity_poly.entity_id
_entity_poly.type
_entity_poly.pdbx_seq_one_letter_code
_entity_poly.pdbx_strand_id
1 'polypeptide(L)'
;MKINPKLYEVAEGKTPVEVQDCDGRSVEVFLMNDLEGVKDEYVLGKGQFAVWTSVDGSNYRLYIEEGYYEAVKPLYGSAVNKVWLAFWDVTDAISKKFSRFIIYPLMILAVVLCVLSLVLSKYLGDWGSWVIIGVLIALFIVMIVSNSVTKKKIAEENVKSRQQIVDFFGEEEFNSLIDQQKAYMDQYFENLYPAEDAEETTENEALDAPTEEAVEEPAAEEAAEEVVEEKVEEAPAVEAVEEATVEEGKEEASSEEASKEE
;
A
#
# COMPACT_ATOMS: atom_id res chain seq x y z
N MET A 1 -10.93 13.23 5.79
CA MET A 1 -10.06 13.11 4.59
C MET A 1 -10.91 13.20 3.32
N LYS A 2 -10.38 13.71 2.19
CA LYS A 2 -11.05 13.57 0.89
C LYS A 2 -10.69 12.22 0.28
N ILE A 3 -11.68 11.43 -0.12
CA ILE A 3 -11.50 10.10 -0.71
C ILE A 3 -12.36 10.05 -1.97
N ASN A 4 -11.79 9.72 -3.12
CA ASN A 4 -12.52 9.54 -4.39
C ASN A 4 -13.65 10.57 -4.64
N PRO A 5 -13.37 11.89 -4.65
CA PRO A 5 -14.40 12.92 -4.65
C PRO A 5 -15.28 12.89 -5.91
N LYS A 6 -14.74 12.44 -7.06
CA LYS A 6 -15.49 12.27 -8.31
C LYS A 6 -16.67 11.29 -8.15
N LEU A 7 -16.52 10.28 -7.29
CA LEU A 7 -17.52 9.24 -7.08
C LEU A 7 -18.61 9.68 -6.09
N TYR A 8 -18.39 10.76 -5.35
CA TYR A 8 -19.34 11.22 -4.34
C TYR A 8 -20.66 11.63 -4.95
N GLU A 9 -20.63 12.33 -6.09
CA GLU A 9 -21.83 12.85 -6.77
C GLU A 9 -22.70 11.75 -7.40
N VAL A 10 -22.15 10.54 -7.61
CA VAL A 10 -22.84 9.44 -8.29
C VAL A 10 -24.07 8.92 -7.51
N ALA A 11 -24.07 9.08 -6.19
CA ALA A 11 -25.19 8.70 -5.33
C ALA A 11 -26.15 9.87 -5.04
N GLU A 12 -25.98 11.05 -5.67
CA GLU A 12 -26.86 12.18 -5.46
C GLU A 12 -28.31 11.85 -5.88
N GLY A 13 -29.26 12.13 -4.98
CA GLY A 13 -30.68 11.82 -5.20
C GLY A 13 -31.06 10.35 -5.02
N LYS A 14 -30.12 9.46 -4.65
CA LYS A 14 -30.41 8.05 -4.33
C LYS A 14 -30.55 7.87 -2.82
N THR A 15 -31.31 6.84 -2.44
CA THR A 15 -31.54 6.51 -1.04
C THR A 15 -30.50 5.49 -0.59
N PRO A 16 -29.75 5.75 0.50
CA PRO A 16 -28.85 4.75 1.05
C PRO A 16 -29.63 3.57 1.63
N VAL A 17 -29.07 2.37 1.51
CA VAL A 17 -29.61 1.16 2.12
C VAL A 17 -29.43 1.19 3.63
N GLU A 18 -28.35 1.80 4.10
CA GLU A 18 -28.07 1.95 5.53
C GLU A 18 -27.37 3.29 5.79
N VAL A 19 -27.72 3.94 6.89
CA VAL A 19 -27.03 5.14 7.39
C VAL A 19 -26.54 4.85 8.79
N GLN A 20 -25.25 5.01 9.01
CA GLN A 20 -24.59 4.74 10.28
C GLN A 20 -23.98 6.03 10.83
N ASP A 21 -24.13 6.24 12.14
CA ASP A 21 -23.42 7.29 12.87
C ASP A 21 -22.15 6.71 13.51
N CYS A 22 -21.00 7.14 13.00
CA CYS A 22 -19.67 6.69 13.37
C CYS A 22 -18.88 7.82 14.03
N ASP A 23 -19.22 8.09 15.29
CA ASP A 23 -18.62 9.12 16.15
C ASP A 23 -18.86 10.55 15.64
N GLY A 24 -20.12 10.86 15.29
CA GLY A 24 -20.52 12.17 14.78
C GLY A 24 -20.25 12.35 13.28
N ARG A 25 -19.80 11.29 12.61
CA ARG A 25 -19.60 11.22 11.16
C ARG A 25 -20.65 10.29 10.56
N SER A 26 -21.25 10.70 9.44
CA SER A 26 -22.24 9.89 8.74
C SER A 26 -21.56 8.95 7.76
N VAL A 27 -21.91 7.67 7.79
CA VAL A 27 -21.56 6.69 6.76
C VAL A 27 -22.84 6.23 6.08
N GLU A 28 -23.01 6.62 4.82
CA GLU A 28 -24.12 6.22 3.97
C GLU A 28 -23.70 5.03 3.09
N VAL A 29 -24.38 3.90 3.22
CA VAL A 29 -24.10 2.69 2.43
C VAL A 29 -25.05 2.63 1.24
N PHE A 30 -24.50 2.52 0.03
CA PHE A 30 -25.26 2.32 -1.20
C PHE A 30 -24.81 1.05 -1.91
N LEU A 31 -25.74 0.42 -2.62
CA LEU A 31 -25.43 -0.74 -3.45
C LEU A 31 -24.89 -0.27 -4.80
N MET A 32 -23.76 -0.84 -5.23
CA MET A 32 -23.19 -0.52 -6.55
C MET A 32 -24.15 -0.86 -7.69
N ASN A 33 -25.02 -1.86 -7.50
CA ASN A 33 -26.00 -2.32 -8.47
C ASN A 33 -27.00 -1.20 -8.84
N ASP A 34 -27.27 -0.30 -7.90
CA ASP A 34 -28.16 0.84 -8.10
C ASP A 34 -27.45 2.04 -8.75
N LEU A 35 -26.13 1.98 -8.94
CA LEU A 35 -25.28 3.06 -9.42
C LEU A 35 -24.75 2.77 -10.83
N GLU A 36 -25.13 3.61 -11.80
CA GLU A 36 -24.72 3.43 -13.19
C GLU A 36 -23.20 3.51 -13.34
N GLY A 37 -22.60 2.49 -13.97
CA GLY A 37 -21.16 2.41 -14.26
C GLY A 37 -20.24 2.11 -13.07
N VAL A 38 -20.71 2.23 -11.82
CA VAL A 38 -19.85 2.01 -10.63
C VAL A 38 -19.47 0.54 -10.49
N LYS A 39 -20.44 -0.37 -10.63
CA LYS A 39 -20.16 -1.80 -10.56
C LYS A 39 -19.15 -2.22 -11.62
N ASP A 40 -19.33 -1.77 -12.86
CA ASP A 40 -18.45 -2.15 -13.97
C ASP A 40 -17.03 -1.57 -13.79
N GLU A 41 -16.91 -0.30 -13.39
CA GLU A 41 -15.60 0.33 -13.20
C GLU A 41 -14.80 -0.32 -12.06
N TYR A 42 -15.46 -0.62 -10.93
CA TYR A 42 -14.75 -1.06 -9.72
C TYR A 42 -14.71 -2.58 -9.58
N VAL A 43 -15.83 -3.27 -9.75
CA VAL A 43 -15.86 -4.73 -9.61
C VAL A 43 -15.21 -5.40 -10.82
N LEU A 44 -15.67 -5.08 -12.04
CA LEU A 44 -15.13 -5.71 -13.25
C LEU A 44 -13.77 -5.13 -13.66
N GLY A 45 -13.60 -3.81 -13.54
CA GLY A 45 -12.37 -3.14 -13.94
C GLY A 45 -11.22 -3.25 -12.93
N LYS A 46 -11.51 -3.35 -11.62
CA LYS A 46 -10.48 -3.27 -10.56
C LYS A 46 -10.56 -4.39 -9.52
N GLY A 47 -11.54 -5.31 -9.60
CA GLY A 47 -11.76 -6.33 -8.58
C GLY A 47 -12.20 -5.80 -7.21
N GLN A 48 -12.67 -4.56 -7.13
CA GLN A 48 -13.02 -3.88 -5.89
C GLN A 48 -14.53 -3.95 -5.63
N PHE A 49 -14.93 -4.80 -4.68
CA PHE A 49 -16.34 -4.99 -4.29
C PHE A 49 -16.86 -3.94 -3.31
N ALA A 50 -15.97 -3.14 -2.70
CA ALA A 50 -16.33 -2.07 -1.78
C ALA A 50 -15.42 -0.85 -1.97
N VAL A 51 -16.02 0.33 -2.08
CA VAL A 51 -15.31 1.58 -2.38
C VAL A 51 -15.83 2.70 -1.49
N TRP A 52 -14.91 3.41 -0.85
CA TRP A 52 -15.22 4.57 -0.03
C TRP A 52 -15.10 5.87 -0.83
N THR A 53 -15.95 6.84 -0.52
CA THR A 53 -15.83 8.22 -1.01
C THR A 53 -16.23 9.24 0.05
N SER A 54 -15.57 10.40 0.04
CA SER A 54 -15.89 11.56 0.88
C SER A 54 -15.30 12.84 0.29
N VAL A 55 -16.05 13.93 0.35
CA VAL A 55 -15.60 15.26 -0.13
C VAL A 55 -15.19 16.19 1.02
N ASP A 56 -15.77 16.02 2.20
CA ASP A 56 -15.59 16.90 3.36
C ASP A 56 -14.86 16.21 4.53
N GLY A 57 -14.71 14.87 4.49
CA GLY A 57 -14.15 14.09 5.58
C GLY A 57 -15.06 13.99 6.81
N SER A 58 -16.35 14.28 6.67
CA SER A 58 -17.37 14.15 7.72
C SER A 58 -18.55 13.29 7.27
N ASN A 59 -18.90 13.38 5.99
CA ASN A 59 -19.88 12.53 5.32
C ASN A 59 -19.14 11.56 4.39
N TYR A 60 -19.27 10.28 4.70
CA TYR A 60 -18.67 9.20 3.96
C TYR A 60 -19.77 8.42 3.25
N ARG A 61 -19.51 8.03 2.01
CA ARG A 61 -20.34 7.08 1.29
C ARG A 61 -19.54 5.83 1.02
N LEU A 62 -20.14 4.69 1.32
CA LEU A 62 -19.62 3.37 1.03
C LEU A 62 -20.46 2.78 -0.09
N TYR A 63 -19.84 2.51 -1.22
CA TYR A 63 -20.46 1.77 -2.32
C TYR A 63 -20.01 0.34 -2.24
N ILE A 64 -20.95 -0.58 -2.22
CA ILE A 64 -20.66 -2.01 -2.05
C ILE A 64 -21.51 -2.84 -2.99
N GLU A 65 -20.94 -3.88 -3.59
CA GLU A 65 -21.69 -4.83 -4.41
C GLU A 65 -22.71 -5.56 -3.52
N GLU A 66 -23.91 -5.80 -4.06
CA GLU A 66 -25.07 -6.28 -3.31
C GLU A 66 -24.85 -7.66 -2.68
N GLY A 67 -24.48 -8.67 -3.46
CA GLY A 67 -24.29 -10.02 -2.91
C GLY A 67 -23.07 -10.10 -2.00
N TYR A 68 -22.04 -9.31 -2.28
CA TYR A 68 -20.88 -9.16 -1.41
C TYR A 68 -21.25 -8.53 -0.06
N TYR A 69 -22.11 -7.50 -0.07
CA TYR A 69 -22.61 -6.89 1.17
C TYR A 69 -23.40 -7.90 2.01
N GLU A 70 -24.23 -8.73 1.37
CA GLU A 70 -24.98 -9.76 2.07
C GLU A 70 -24.07 -10.84 2.68
N ALA A 71 -23.02 -11.26 1.95
CA ALA A 71 -22.10 -12.29 2.39
C ALA A 71 -21.25 -11.86 3.59
N VAL A 72 -20.78 -10.61 3.62
CA VAL A 72 -19.84 -10.13 4.64
C VAL A 72 -20.30 -8.87 5.37
N LYS A 73 -21.62 -8.69 5.51
CA LYS A 73 -22.25 -7.55 6.19
C LYS A 73 -21.60 -7.16 7.52
N PRO A 74 -21.21 -8.09 8.42
CA PRO A 74 -20.58 -7.71 9.69
C PRO A 74 -19.32 -6.84 9.53
N LEU A 75 -18.52 -7.06 8.48
CA LEU A 75 -17.31 -6.27 8.19
C LEU A 75 -17.59 -4.80 7.85
N TYR A 76 -18.84 -4.45 7.57
CA TYR A 76 -19.29 -3.10 7.24
C TYR A 76 -20.28 -2.54 8.28
N GLY A 77 -20.35 -3.17 9.45
CA GLY A 77 -21.09 -2.63 10.58
C GLY A 77 -20.46 -1.38 11.16
N SER A 78 -21.25 -0.58 11.90
CA SER A 78 -20.80 0.68 12.49
C SER A 78 -19.51 0.55 13.33
N ALA A 79 -19.37 -0.53 14.12
CA ALA A 79 -18.16 -0.75 14.93
C ALA A 79 -16.89 -0.87 14.07
N VAL A 80 -16.96 -1.60 12.97
CA VAL A 80 -15.84 -1.79 12.03
C VAL A 80 -15.58 -0.51 11.23
N ASN A 81 -16.64 0.14 10.77
CA ASN A 81 -16.52 1.40 10.04
C ASN A 81 -15.88 2.50 10.88
N LYS A 82 -16.14 2.56 12.20
CA LYS A 82 -15.43 3.47 13.10
C LYS A 82 -13.91 3.25 13.09
N VAL A 83 -13.47 1.99 13.10
CA VAL A 83 -12.05 1.63 13.02
C VAL A 83 -11.46 2.10 11.69
N TRP A 84 -12.15 1.85 10.57
CA TRP A 84 -11.70 2.34 9.26
C TRP A 84 -11.64 3.86 9.18
N LEU A 85 -12.62 4.58 9.71
CA LEU A 85 -12.60 6.05 9.74
C LEU A 85 -11.41 6.58 10.56
N ALA A 86 -11.10 5.95 11.70
CA ALA A 86 -9.92 6.30 12.49
C ALA A 86 -8.62 6.03 11.72
N PHE A 87 -8.54 4.90 11.02
CA PHE A 87 -7.42 4.59 10.13
C PHE A 87 -7.22 5.67 9.05
N TRP A 88 -8.29 6.13 8.41
CA TRP A 88 -8.23 7.19 7.40
C TRP A 88 -7.76 8.52 7.98
N ASP A 89 -8.18 8.88 9.20
CA ASP A 89 -7.70 10.10 9.87
C ASP A 89 -6.20 10.05 10.16
N VAL A 90 -5.71 8.90 10.63
CA VAL A 90 -4.27 8.70 10.87
C VAL A 90 -3.50 8.73 9.56
N THR A 91 -4.02 8.11 8.50
CA THR A 91 -3.41 8.10 7.16
C THR A 91 -3.33 9.52 6.57
N ASP A 92 -4.41 10.31 6.69
CA ASP A 92 -4.43 11.72 6.27
C ASP A 92 -3.43 12.55 7.09
N ALA A 93 -3.33 12.32 8.40
CA ALA A 93 -2.37 13.00 9.25
C ALA A 93 -0.91 12.65 8.88
N ILE A 94 -0.62 11.37 8.58
CA ILE A 94 0.70 10.92 8.10
C ILE A 94 1.02 11.61 6.76
N SER A 95 0.10 11.57 5.80
CA SER A 95 0.28 12.17 4.47
C SER A 95 0.46 13.69 4.53
N LYS A 96 -0.31 14.40 5.35
CA LYS A 96 -0.16 15.85 5.58
C LYS A 96 1.16 16.18 6.25
N LYS A 97 1.60 15.39 7.23
CA LYS A 97 2.89 15.57 7.89
C LYS A 97 4.03 15.37 6.90
N PHE A 98 3.96 14.33 6.08
CA PHE A 98 4.92 14.07 5.00
C PHE A 98 5.00 15.23 4.01
N SER A 99 3.85 15.64 3.46
CA SER A 99 3.77 16.77 2.54
C SER A 99 4.36 18.05 3.14
N ARG A 100 4.05 18.32 4.41
CA ARG A 100 4.50 19.55 5.09
C ARG A 100 5.99 19.57 5.42
N PHE A 101 6.54 18.47 5.91
CA PHE A 101 7.91 18.43 6.43
C PHE A 101 8.93 17.91 5.41
N ILE A 102 8.50 17.25 4.34
CA ILE A 102 9.40 16.66 3.35
C ILE A 102 9.18 17.33 2.00
N ILE A 103 7.97 17.26 1.43
CA ILE A 103 7.72 17.77 0.07
C ILE A 103 7.96 19.29 -0.02
N TYR A 104 7.32 20.11 0.84
CA TYR A 104 7.50 21.57 0.72
C TYR A 104 8.94 22.05 0.93
N PRO A 105 9.68 21.59 1.95
CA PRO A 105 11.09 21.97 2.09
C PRO A 105 11.94 21.50 0.91
N LEU A 106 11.69 20.30 0.38
CA LEU A 106 12.37 19.78 -0.80
C LEU A 106 12.10 20.64 -2.03
N MET A 107 10.85 21.06 -2.25
CA MET A 107 10.46 21.96 -3.33
C MET A 107 11.12 23.34 -3.19
N ILE A 108 11.15 23.91 -1.98
CA ILE A 108 11.85 25.17 -1.71
C ILE A 108 13.34 25.02 -2.01
N LEU A 109 13.96 23.93 -1.54
CA LEU A 109 15.36 23.64 -1.79
C LEU A 109 15.64 23.49 -3.29
N ALA A 110 14.79 22.79 -4.03
CA ALA A 110 14.90 22.65 -5.48
C ALA A 110 14.84 24.01 -6.20
N VAL A 111 13.89 24.88 -5.85
CA VAL A 111 13.79 26.24 -6.40
C VAL A 111 15.03 27.06 -6.08
N VAL A 112 15.52 26.99 -4.84
CA VAL A 112 16.75 27.66 -4.41
C VAL A 112 17.94 27.18 -5.23
N LEU A 113 18.09 25.87 -5.45
CA LEU A 113 19.14 25.30 -6.27
C LEU A 113 19.06 25.73 -7.74
N CYS A 114 17.87 25.83 -8.32
CA CYS A 114 17.69 26.36 -9.68
C CYS A 114 18.18 27.82 -9.78
N VAL A 115 17.82 28.67 -8.81
CA VAL A 115 18.27 30.07 -8.79
C VAL A 115 19.78 30.17 -8.54
N LEU A 116 20.31 29.38 -7.60
CA LEU A 116 21.75 29.30 -7.36
C LEU A 116 22.49 28.82 -8.61
N SER A 117 21.97 27.85 -9.36
CA SER A 117 22.58 27.39 -10.62
C SER A 117 22.73 28.52 -11.64
N LEU A 118 21.71 29.36 -11.81
CA LEU A 118 21.80 30.54 -12.71
C LEU A 118 22.89 31.52 -12.28
N VAL A 119 23.14 31.67 -10.98
CA VAL A 119 24.17 32.58 -10.45
C VAL A 119 25.56 31.92 -10.43
N LEU A 120 25.65 30.66 -9.99
CA LEU A 120 26.89 29.90 -9.83
C LEU A 120 27.48 29.44 -11.16
N SER A 121 26.68 29.25 -12.20
CA SER A 121 27.19 28.94 -13.56
C SER A 121 28.19 30.00 -14.05
N LYS A 122 28.06 31.25 -13.60
CA LYS A 122 29.02 32.33 -13.88
C LYS A 122 30.38 32.16 -13.17
N TYR A 123 30.42 31.42 -12.06
CA TYR A 123 31.60 31.31 -11.18
C TYR A 123 32.24 29.91 -11.17
N LEU A 124 31.48 28.84 -11.37
CA LEU A 124 31.95 27.45 -11.24
C LEU A 124 32.33 26.78 -12.58
N GLY A 125 31.99 27.39 -13.73
CA GLY A 125 32.23 26.78 -15.04
C GLY A 125 31.62 25.38 -15.15
N ASP A 126 32.31 24.46 -15.83
CA ASP A 126 31.81 23.10 -16.12
C ASP A 126 31.59 22.20 -14.88
N TRP A 127 32.17 22.56 -13.73
CA TRP A 127 31.97 21.79 -12.48
C TRP A 127 30.60 22.03 -11.85
N GLY A 128 29.94 23.14 -12.16
CA GLY A 128 28.63 23.48 -11.60
C GLY A 128 27.56 22.43 -11.94
N SER A 129 27.60 21.89 -13.16
CA SER A 129 26.64 20.88 -13.63
C SER A 129 26.73 19.58 -12.83
N TRP A 130 27.94 19.09 -12.55
CA TRP A 130 28.14 17.88 -11.75
C TRP A 130 27.68 18.02 -10.31
N VAL A 131 27.88 19.21 -9.71
CA VAL A 131 27.38 19.50 -8.36
C VAL A 131 25.85 19.48 -8.33
N ILE A 132 25.19 20.08 -9.33
CA ILE A 132 23.72 20.09 -9.41
C ILE A 132 23.18 18.67 -9.58
N ILE A 133 23.79 17.87 -10.45
CA ILE A 133 23.42 16.47 -10.66
C ILE A 133 23.54 15.68 -9.35
N GLY A 134 24.66 15.83 -8.62
CA GLY A 134 24.85 15.18 -7.34
C GLY A 134 23.80 15.55 -6.30
N VAL A 135 23.39 16.83 -6.27
CA VAL A 135 22.30 17.28 -5.38
C VAL A 135 20.96 16.71 -5.81
N LEU A 136 20.62 16.69 -7.10
CA LEU A 136 19.37 16.10 -7.60
C LEU A 136 19.25 14.62 -7.24
N ILE A 137 20.33 13.85 -7.40
CA ILE A 137 20.38 12.44 -6.98
C ILE A 137 20.11 12.32 -5.48
N ALA A 138 20.73 13.16 -4.66
CA ALA A 138 20.49 13.16 -3.22
C ALA A 138 19.01 13.48 -2.88
N LEU A 139 18.39 14.45 -3.55
CA LEU A 139 16.96 14.76 -3.37
C LEU A 139 16.07 13.58 -3.77
N PHE A 140 16.42 12.89 -4.85
CA PHE A 140 15.69 11.71 -5.30
C PHE A 140 15.78 10.55 -4.30
N ILE A 141 16.96 10.28 -3.75
CA ILE A 141 17.15 9.29 -2.68
C ILE A 141 16.28 9.65 -1.46
N VAL A 142 16.29 10.92 -1.04
CA VAL A 142 15.44 11.39 0.06
C VAL A 142 13.96 11.15 -0.25
N MET A 143 13.52 11.40 -1.48
CA MET A 143 12.13 11.16 -1.89
C MET A 143 11.75 9.67 -1.82
N ILE A 144 12.60 8.77 -2.33
CA ILE A 144 12.37 7.31 -2.27
C ILE A 144 12.27 6.84 -0.82
N VAL A 145 13.27 7.17 0.02
CA VAL A 145 13.30 6.75 1.42
C VAL A 145 12.08 7.27 2.16
N SER A 146 11.73 8.53 1.93
CA SER A 146 10.60 9.14 2.60
C SER A 146 9.27 8.51 2.17
N ASN A 147 9.12 8.17 0.88
CA ASN A 147 7.94 7.45 0.39
C ASN A 147 7.81 6.06 1.05
N SER A 148 8.91 5.30 1.12
CA SER A 148 8.95 4.00 1.79
C SER A 148 8.57 4.11 3.27
N VAL A 149 9.07 5.12 3.98
CA VAL A 149 8.72 5.36 5.39
C VAL A 149 7.23 5.69 5.56
N THR A 150 6.65 6.48 4.66
CA THR A 150 5.22 6.81 4.68
C THR A 150 4.38 5.55 4.46
N LYS A 151 4.68 4.76 3.42
CA LYS A 151 4.02 3.48 3.13
C LYS A 151 4.09 2.55 4.34
N LYS A 152 5.28 2.39 4.94
CA LYS A 152 5.48 1.56 6.12
C LYS A 152 4.60 2.00 7.31
N LYS A 153 4.50 3.30 7.58
CA LYS A 153 3.65 3.80 8.68
C LYS A 153 2.17 3.57 8.44
N ILE A 154 1.72 3.69 7.19
CA ILE A 154 0.33 3.39 6.81
C ILE A 154 0.08 1.88 6.98
N ALA A 155 1.02 1.03 6.57
CA ALA A 155 0.93 -0.42 6.76
C ALA A 155 0.88 -0.81 8.24
N GLU A 156 1.72 -0.20 9.09
CA GLU A 156 1.68 -0.40 10.54
C GLU A 156 0.32 -0.02 11.14
N GLU A 157 -0.29 1.08 10.68
CA GLU A 157 -1.61 1.48 11.15
C GLU A 157 -2.74 0.58 10.62
N ASN A 158 -2.60 0.05 9.41
CA ASN A 158 -3.53 -0.93 8.85
C ASN A 158 -3.53 -2.21 9.70
N VAL A 159 -2.35 -2.73 10.06
CA VAL A 159 -2.23 -3.91 10.94
C VAL A 159 -2.90 -3.67 12.29
N LYS A 160 -2.71 -2.48 12.91
CA LYS A 160 -3.39 -2.14 14.16
C LYS A 160 -4.90 -2.06 14.01
N SER A 161 -5.37 -1.45 12.94
CA SER A 161 -6.80 -1.30 12.65
C SER A 161 -7.45 -2.67 12.42
N ARG A 162 -6.79 -3.55 11.65
CA ARG A 162 -7.20 -4.94 11.49
C ARG A 162 -7.24 -5.67 12.83
N GLN A 163 -6.23 -5.48 13.68
CA GLN A 163 -6.23 -6.09 15.02
C GLN A 163 -7.41 -5.61 15.87
N GLN A 164 -7.77 -4.33 15.81
CA GLN A 164 -8.97 -3.83 16.50
C GLN A 164 -10.26 -4.49 16.01
N ILE A 165 -10.36 -4.79 14.72
CA ILE A 165 -11.49 -5.52 14.14
C ILE A 165 -11.48 -6.99 14.62
N VAL A 166 -10.30 -7.63 14.65
CA VAL A 166 -10.12 -8.97 15.21
C VAL A 166 -10.51 -9.01 16.68
N ASP A 167 -10.11 -8.02 17.48
CA ASP A 167 -10.44 -7.94 18.91
C ASP A 167 -11.96 -7.74 19.13
N PHE A 168 -12.65 -7.12 18.17
CA PHE A 168 -14.09 -6.90 18.22
C PHE A 168 -14.91 -8.18 17.95
N PHE A 169 -14.55 -8.94 16.91
CA PHE A 169 -15.26 -10.19 16.54
C PHE A 169 -14.73 -11.43 17.28
N GLY A 170 -13.45 -11.42 17.64
CA GLY A 170 -12.69 -12.64 17.94
C GLY A 170 -12.04 -13.22 16.69
N GLU A 171 -10.92 -13.92 16.88
CA GLU A 171 -10.09 -14.44 15.79
C GLU A 171 -10.83 -15.44 14.90
N GLU A 172 -11.62 -16.34 15.47
CA GLU A 172 -12.37 -17.37 14.73
C GLU A 172 -13.46 -16.76 13.84
N GLU A 173 -14.28 -15.86 14.39
CA GLU A 173 -15.34 -15.20 13.63
C GLU A 173 -14.77 -14.29 12.55
N PHE A 174 -13.70 -13.55 12.87
CA PHE A 174 -13.01 -12.72 11.89
C PHE A 174 -12.46 -13.55 10.73
N ASN A 175 -11.75 -14.65 11.01
CA ASN A 175 -11.21 -15.51 9.96
C ASN A 175 -12.32 -16.13 9.11
N SER A 176 -13.44 -16.53 9.71
CA SER A 176 -14.60 -17.01 8.97
C SER A 176 -15.17 -15.95 8.02
N LEU A 177 -15.21 -14.67 8.43
CA LEU A 177 -15.65 -13.57 7.57
C LEU A 177 -14.68 -13.32 6.41
N ILE A 178 -13.37 -13.47 6.63
CA ILE A 178 -12.36 -13.37 5.56
C ILE A 178 -12.48 -14.56 4.58
N ASP A 179 -12.73 -15.76 5.07
CA ASP A 179 -12.95 -16.93 4.21
C ASP A 179 -14.23 -16.76 3.37
N GLN A 180 -15.30 -16.22 3.96
CA GLN A 180 -16.55 -15.88 3.24
C GLN A 180 -16.32 -14.79 2.20
N GLN A 181 -15.54 -13.76 2.53
CA GLN A 181 -15.13 -12.71 1.60
C GLN A 181 -14.44 -13.31 0.37
N LYS A 182 -13.43 -14.14 0.59
CA LYS A 182 -12.66 -14.78 -0.49
C LYS A 182 -13.53 -15.71 -1.32
N ALA A 183 -14.29 -16.59 -0.67
CA ALA A 183 -15.17 -17.54 -1.35
C ALA A 183 -16.19 -16.83 -2.24
N TYR A 184 -16.74 -15.70 -1.80
CA TYR A 184 -17.66 -14.91 -2.61
C TYR A 184 -16.97 -14.32 -3.85
N MET A 185 -15.79 -13.71 -3.67
CA MET A 185 -15.05 -13.10 -4.77
C MET A 185 -14.64 -14.14 -5.83
N ASP A 186 -14.12 -15.28 -5.39
CA ASP A 186 -13.74 -16.39 -6.28
C ASP A 186 -14.96 -16.89 -7.08
N GLN A 187 -16.08 -17.17 -6.39
CA GLN A 187 -17.33 -17.58 -7.04
C GLN A 187 -17.87 -16.53 -8.00
N TYR A 188 -17.78 -15.24 -7.66
CA TYR A 188 -18.25 -14.16 -8.51
C TYR A 188 -17.52 -14.17 -9.87
N PHE A 189 -16.19 -14.29 -9.86
CA PHE A 189 -15.39 -14.29 -11.08
C PHE A 189 -15.45 -15.61 -11.85
N GLU A 190 -15.50 -16.76 -11.17
CA GLU A 190 -15.73 -18.06 -11.82
C GLU A 190 -17.06 -18.09 -12.59
N ASN A 191 -18.11 -17.49 -12.03
CA ASN A 191 -19.42 -17.38 -12.68
C ASN A 191 -19.43 -16.38 -13.85
N LEU A 192 -18.59 -15.35 -13.78
CA LEU A 192 -18.48 -14.34 -14.83
C LEU A 192 -17.66 -14.84 -16.02
N TYR A 193 -16.65 -15.68 -15.76
CA TYR A 193 -15.75 -16.27 -16.75
C TYR A 193 -15.79 -17.81 -16.65
N PRO A 194 -16.90 -18.47 -17.00
CA PRO A 194 -16.98 -19.92 -16.98
C PRO A 194 -15.92 -20.50 -17.93
N ALA A 195 -15.27 -21.58 -17.51
CA ALA A 195 -14.11 -22.20 -18.17
C ALA A 195 -14.33 -22.69 -19.63
N GLU A 196 -15.49 -22.43 -20.23
CA GLU A 196 -15.77 -22.69 -21.65
C GLU A 196 -15.17 -21.61 -22.59
N ASP A 197 -14.74 -20.46 -22.07
CA ASP A 197 -14.11 -19.35 -22.82
C ASP A 197 -12.64 -19.09 -22.42
N ALA A 198 -11.90 -20.13 -22.04
CA ALA A 198 -10.47 -20.02 -21.72
C ALA A 198 -9.60 -19.96 -22.99
N GLU A 199 -9.59 -18.83 -23.70
CA GLU A 199 -8.37 -18.41 -24.41
C GLU A 199 -7.40 -17.85 -23.37
N GLU A 200 -6.23 -18.50 -23.26
CA GLU A 200 -5.15 -18.17 -22.32
C GLU A 200 -4.89 -16.66 -22.23
N THR A 201 -5.22 -16.07 -21.08
CA THR A 201 -4.52 -14.87 -20.60
C THR A 201 -3.95 -15.17 -19.23
N THR A 202 -2.75 -15.73 -19.26
CA THR A 202 -1.86 -15.85 -18.10
C THR A 202 -1.29 -14.47 -17.80
N GLU A 203 -1.79 -13.79 -16.77
CA GLU A 203 -1.02 -12.90 -15.88
C GLU A 203 -1.95 -12.31 -14.81
N ASN A 204 -1.90 -12.85 -13.58
CA ASN A 204 -1.71 -12.05 -12.38
C ASN A 204 -1.55 -12.95 -11.13
N GLU A 205 -0.32 -13.07 -10.64
CA GLU A 205 -0.06 -13.33 -9.22
C GLU A 205 -0.03 -11.98 -8.49
N ALA A 206 -0.81 -11.90 -7.40
CA ALA A 206 -0.78 -10.94 -6.28
C ALA A 206 -2.10 -10.18 -6.05
N LEU A 207 -3.12 -10.90 -5.58
CA LEU A 207 -4.22 -10.31 -4.81
C LEU A 207 -4.10 -10.77 -3.36
N ASP A 208 -3.26 -10.07 -2.61
CA ASP A 208 -3.32 -10.04 -1.15
C ASP A 208 -3.05 -8.60 -0.68
N ALA A 209 -3.97 -8.09 0.14
CA ALA A 209 -4.08 -6.74 0.73
C ALA A 209 -4.70 -5.60 -0.14
N PRO A 210 -5.71 -4.88 0.37
CA PRO A 210 -6.32 -3.76 -0.34
C PRO A 210 -5.44 -2.51 -0.31
N THR A 211 -5.21 -1.97 -1.51
CA THR A 211 -4.83 -0.59 -1.90
C THR A 211 -3.39 -0.13 -1.60
N GLU A 212 -2.46 -0.54 -2.47
CA GLU A 212 -1.57 0.45 -3.10
C GLU A 212 -2.22 0.95 -4.40
N GLU A 213 -1.97 2.21 -4.75
CA GLU A 213 -2.30 2.89 -6.01
C GLU A 213 -3.67 3.56 -6.17
N ALA A 214 -3.70 4.84 -5.78
CA ALA A 214 -4.44 5.88 -6.49
C ALA A 214 -3.69 7.23 -6.34
N VAL A 215 -2.63 7.43 -7.11
CA VAL A 215 -2.14 8.76 -7.48
C VAL A 215 -1.80 8.70 -8.96
N GLU A 216 -2.62 9.40 -9.76
CA GLU A 216 -2.50 9.54 -11.21
C GLU A 216 -1.08 9.96 -11.65
N GLU A 217 -0.52 9.24 -12.63
CA GLU A 217 0.55 9.75 -13.51
C GLU A 217 0.02 10.87 -14.43
N PRO A 218 0.92 11.70 -14.98
CA PRO A 218 0.97 11.68 -16.44
C PRO A 218 2.39 11.50 -16.99
N ALA A 219 2.45 10.57 -17.93
CA ALA A 219 3.38 10.35 -19.04
C ALA A 219 4.40 11.46 -19.39
N ALA A 220 5.65 11.03 -19.55
CA ALA A 220 6.50 11.46 -20.66
C ALA A 220 7.45 10.32 -21.06
N GLU A 221 7.34 9.93 -22.32
CA GLU A 221 8.04 8.88 -23.06
C GLU A 221 9.54 9.16 -23.31
N GLU A 222 10.26 8.07 -23.52
CA GLU A 222 11.52 7.87 -24.26
C GLU A 222 12.84 8.52 -23.78
N ALA A 223 13.79 7.66 -23.41
CA ALA A 223 14.99 7.43 -24.22
C ALA A 223 15.66 6.10 -23.83
N ALA A 224 15.66 5.16 -24.77
CA ALA A 224 16.56 4.01 -24.77
C ALA A 224 17.99 4.48 -25.10
N GLU A 225 18.99 3.95 -24.41
CA GLU A 225 20.27 3.64 -25.05
C GLU A 225 21.00 2.51 -24.31
N GLU A 226 21.60 1.67 -25.15
CA GLU A 226 22.21 0.37 -24.98
C GLU A 226 23.64 0.43 -24.41
N VAL A 227 24.20 -0.73 -24.02
CA VAL A 227 25.62 -1.20 -24.11
C VAL A 227 25.82 -2.22 -22.97
N VAL A 228 25.63 -3.53 -23.20
CA VAL A 228 26.54 -4.53 -23.80
C VAL A 228 27.60 -5.07 -22.83
N GLU A 229 27.62 -6.41 -22.82
CA GLU A 229 28.44 -7.37 -22.10
C GLU A 229 29.97 -7.15 -22.17
N GLU A 230 30.67 -7.66 -21.15
CA GLU A 230 31.95 -8.34 -21.39
C GLU A 230 32.01 -9.64 -20.56
N LYS A 231 32.09 -10.75 -21.28
CA LYS A 231 32.39 -12.11 -20.81
C LYS A 231 33.58 -12.61 -21.63
N VAL A 232 34.67 -13.04 -21.00
CA VAL A 232 35.61 -14.08 -21.50
C VAL A 232 36.30 -14.68 -20.26
N GLU A 233 35.87 -15.86 -19.79
CA GLU A 233 36.51 -17.20 -19.95
C GLU A 233 37.76 -17.40 -19.05
N GLU A 234 38.08 -18.57 -18.50
CA GLU A 234 37.60 -19.95 -18.68
C GLU A 234 37.97 -20.78 -17.43
N ALA A 235 37.29 -21.93 -17.29
CA ALA A 235 37.34 -22.94 -16.23
C ALA A 235 38.58 -23.88 -16.37
N PRO A 236 38.59 -25.17 -15.93
CA PRO A 236 37.87 -25.93 -14.88
C PRO A 236 38.90 -26.65 -13.94
N ALA A 237 38.64 -27.58 -13.00
CA ALA A 237 37.79 -28.77 -13.05
C ALA A 237 37.81 -29.57 -11.70
N VAL A 238 36.68 -30.27 -11.46
CA VAL A 238 36.44 -31.62 -10.86
C VAL A 238 36.88 -31.97 -9.42
N GLU A 239 35.91 -32.31 -8.55
CA GLU A 239 35.54 -33.66 -8.02
C GLU A 239 36.45 -34.15 -6.88
N ALA A 240 36.05 -34.85 -5.81
CA ALA A 240 34.79 -35.34 -5.26
C ALA A 240 35.10 -35.93 -3.85
N VAL A 241 34.04 -36.38 -3.17
CA VAL A 241 33.97 -37.46 -2.17
C VAL A 241 33.99 -37.10 -0.67
N GLU A 242 32.96 -37.67 -0.02
CA GLU A 242 32.63 -37.88 1.40
C GLU A 242 33.79 -38.26 2.33
N GLU A 243 33.68 -37.91 3.63
CA GLU A 243 33.52 -38.90 4.71
C GLU A 243 33.14 -38.25 6.06
N ALA A 244 32.30 -38.95 6.83
CA ALA A 244 32.00 -38.77 8.25
C ALA A 244 33.27 -39.08 9.11
N THR A 245 33.42 -38.86 10.42
CA THR A 245 32.66 -39.20 11.64
C THR A 245 33.53 -38.70 12.84
N VAL A 246 32.98 -38.07 13.89
CA VAL A 246 32.69 -38.59 15.26
C VAL A 246 33.80 -38.42 16.34
N GLU A 247 33.31 -38.24 17.57
CA GLU A 247 33.91 -38.24 18.93
C GLU A 247 34.34 -36.90 19.54
N GLU A 248 33.61 -36.36 20.53
CA GLU A 248 33.55 -36.77 21.97
C GLU A 248 34.85 -36.33 22.66
N GLY A 249 34.90 -35.43 23.64
CA GLY A 249 34.09 -35.20 24.83
C GLY A 249 35.08 -34.72 25.93
N LYS A 250 34.55 -34.43 27.12
CA LYS A 250 35.26 -34.17 28.40
C LYS A 250 35.58 -32.68 28.68
N GLU A 251 34.80 -31.96 29.49
CA GLU A 251 34.58 -32.07 30.95
C GLU A 251 35.78 -31.54 31.76
N GLU A 252 35.55 -30.41 32.45
CA GLU A 252 36.05 -29.96 33.77
C GLU A 252 35.78 -28.44 33.83
N ALA A 253 34.75 -27.91 34.52
CA ALA A 253 34.43 -27.93 35.95
C ALA A 253 35.50 -27.31 36.86
N SER A 254 35.02 -26.37 37.70
CA SER A 254 35.69 -25.75 38.86
C SER A 254 36.73 -24.68 38.50
N SER A 255 36.79 -23.51 39.13
CA SER A 255 36.27 -22.97 40.39
C SER A 255 36.46 -21.44 40.26
N GLU A 256 35.57 -20.60 40.79
CA GLU A 256 35.83 -19.85 42.04
C GLU A 256 37.02 -18.87 41.85
N GLU A 257 36.85 -17.55 41.90
CA GLU A 257 36.30 -16.83 43.04
C GLU A 257 36.03 -15.37 42.64
N ALA A 258 34.94 -14.83 43.16
CA ALA A 258 34.57 -13.43 43.07
C ALA A 258 35.18 -12.64 44.25
N SER A 259 35.25 -11.31 44.06
CA SER A 259 35.39 -10.27 45.11
C SER A 259 36.81 -10.13 45.70
N LYS A 260 37.30 -8.98 46.16
CA LYS A 260 36.73 -7.67 46.48
C LYS A 260 37.93 -6.75 46.84
N GLU A 261 37.68 -5.44 46.89
CA GLU A 261 38.37 -4.45 47.76
C GLU A 261 39.89 -4.22 47.55
N GLU A 262 40.26 -3.12 46.90
CA GLU A 262 40.66 -1.84 47.54
C GLU A 262 40.71 -0.70 46.51
#